data_AF-A0A822C5G5-F1
#
_entry.id   AF-A0A822C5G5-F1
#
_cell.length_a   1.000
_cell.length_b   1.000
_cell.length_c   1.000
_cell.angle_alpha   90.00
_cell.angle_beta   90.00
_cell.angle_gamma   90.00
#
_symmetry.space_group_name_H-M   'P 1'
#
loop_
_entity.id
_entity.type
_entity.pdbx_description
1 polymer ?
#
loop_
_entity_poly.entity_id
_entity_poly.type
_entity_poly.pdbx_seq_one_letter_code
_entity_poly.pdbx_strand_id
1 'polypeptide(L)'
;MPPPPIHDELQPIDYFYNMFGKQSTTLLTNQLNLYSVQKNPNKAARISETEMEHFIGILLMTGIYSFPEQRYFWSNSTRVESISSVMTRDRFLELKKYLHVTDNSIQQNRTDANFDRAHKVRPLLNIIKENFRTIPKEEKLSVDEQIIPFKAGGKSGICYDFIFYTGKGNQQQHGFCTDIVLNVCETVPRFANHK
;
A
#
# COMPACT_ATOMS: atom_id res chain seq x y z
N MET A 1 -6.13 40.26 -10.08
CA MET A 1 -5.26 39.64 -9.05
C MET A 1 -4.15 38.92 -9.78
N PRO A 2 -2.88 39.02 -9.34
CA PRO A 2 -1.86 38.08 -9.79
C PRO A 2 -2.30 36.66 -9.39
N PRO A 3 -1.92 35.63 -10.16
CA PRO A 3 -2.16 34.25 -9.74
C PRO A 3 -1.56 34.05 -8.34
N PRO A 4 -2.20 33.24 -7.47
CA PRO A 4 -1.62 32.91 -6.19
C PRO A 4 -0.20 32.34 -6.41
N PRO A 5 0.75 32.61 -5.49
CA PRO A 5 2.08 32.02 -5.58
C PRO A 5 1.94 30.51 -5.76
N ILE A 6 2.58 29.96 -6.77
CA ILE A 6 2.74 28.51 -6.91
C ILE A 6 3.43 28.08 -5.63
N HIS A 7 2.72 27.33 -4.77
CA HIS A 7 3.29 26.72 -3.58
C HIS A 7 4.60 26.02 -3.96
N ASP A 8 5.64 26.08 -3.13
CA ASP A 8 6.89 25.32 -3.33
C ASP A 8 6.54 23.94 -3.89
N GLU A 9 6.86 23.69 -5.17
CA GLU A 9 6.33 22.54 -5.89
C GLU A 9 6.89 21.27 -5.23
N LEU A 10 6.01 20.55 -4.52
CA LEU A 10 6.32 19.24 -3.95
C LEU A 10 6.96 18.37 -5.03
N GLN A 11 8.04 17.68 -4.70
CA GLN A 11 8.64 16.73 -5.62
C GLN A 11 7.78 15.47 -5.68
N PRO A 12 7.85 14.66 -6.76
CA PRO A 12 7.08 13.42 -6.88
C PRO A 12 7.19 12.48 -5.66
N ILE A 13 8.36 12.46 -5.01
CA ILE A 13 8.61 11.68 -3.80
C ILE A 13 7.83 12.19 -2.58
N ASP A 14 7.57 13.49 -2.50
CA ASP A 14 6.78 14.08 -1.41
C ASP A 14 5.32 13.68 -1.54
N TYR A 15 4.75 13.70 -2.75
CA TYR A 15 3.42 13.16 -3.01
C TYR A 15 3.33 11.67 -2.66
N PHE A 16 4.34 10.89 -3.04
CA PHE A 16 4.41 9.48 -2.67
C PHE A 16 4.40 9.29 -1.16
N TYR A 17 5.20 10.04 -0.40
CA TYR A 17 5.24 9.91 1.06
C TYR A 17 4.02 10.51 1.77
N ASN A 18 3.34 11.50 1.19
CA ASN A 18 2.06 11.98 1.71
C ASN A 18 0.98 10.90 1.61
N MET A 19 1.07 10.01 0.62
CA MET A 19 0.12 8.91 0.40
C MET A 19 0.54 7.62 1.13
N PHE A 20 1.75 7.14 0.86
CA PHE A 20 2.27 5.88 1.36
C PHE A 20 2.76 5.98 2.81
N GLY A 21 3.28 7.14 3.22
CA GLY A 21 3.82 7.41 4.55
C GLY A 21 5.23 6.83 4.77
N LYS A 22 6.16 7.64 5.28
CA LYS A 22 7.50 7.15 5.69
C LYS A 22 7.41 6.03 6.74
N GLN A 23 6.42 6.11 7.63
CA GLN A 23 6.11 5.07 8.61
C GLN A 23 5.79 3.70 7.99
N SER A 24 5.30 3.63 6.75
CA SER A 24 5.13 2.37 6.04
C SER A 24 6.47 1.70 5.72
N THR A 25 7.47 2.47 5.32
CA THR A 25 8.83 1.96 5.08
C THR A 25 9.42 1.37 6.36
N THR A 26 9.30 2.09 7.48
CA THR A 26 9.77 1.61 8.80
C THR A 26 9.02 0.34 9.21
N LEU A 27 7.69 0.31 9.08
CA LEU A 27 6.86 -0.88 9.35
C LEU A 27 7.33 -2.09 8.54
N LEU A 28 7.43 -1.94 7.21
CA LEU A 28 7.83 -3.01 6.30
C LEU A 28 9.24 -3.51 6.62
N THR A 29 10.16 -2.60 6.93
CA THR A 29 11.54 -2.93 7.28
C THR A 29 11.59 -3.81 8.53
N ASN A 30 10.90 -3.39 9.60
CA ASN A 30 10.87 -4.11 10.86
C ASN A 30 10.21 -5.48 10.73
N GLN A 31 9.07 -5.55 10.04
CA GLN A 31 8.28 -6.78 9.92
C GLN A 31 8.92 -7.81 8.98
N LEU A 32 9.57 -7.36 7.89
CA LEU A 32 10.36 -8.24 7.03
C LEU A 32 11.56 -8.81 7.77
N ASN A 33 12.31 -7.97 8.49
CA ASN A 33 13.44 -8.43 9.30
C ASN A 33 12.99 -9.46 10.35
N LEU A 34 11.91 -9.17 11.09
CA LEU A 34 11.33 -10.11 12.05
C LEU A 34 10.94 -11.43 11.39
N TYR A 35 10.22 -11.39 10.27
CA TYR A 35 9.79 -12.59 9.57
C TYR A 35 10.96 -13.41 9.01
N SER A 36 12.02 -12.73 8.56
CA SER A 36 13.23 -13.42 8.08
C SER A 36 13.90 -14.22 9.20
N VAL A 37 13.96 -13.67 10.43
CA VAL A 37 14.46 -14.36 11.63
C VAL A 37 13.55 -15.53 12.00
N GLN A 38 12.23 -15.33 11.99
CA GLN A 38 11.25 -16.39 12.27
C GLN A 38 11.37 -17.56 11.29
N LYS A 39 11.74 -17.30 10.03
CA LYS A 39 11.90 -18.35 9.01
C LYS A 39 13.27 -19.01 9.02
N ASN A 40 14.33 -18.26 9.25
CA ASN A 40 15.67 -18.79 9.35
C ASN A 40 16.55 -17.88 10.24
N PRO A 41 16.66 -18.19 11.54
CA PRO A 41 17.44 -17.39 12.48
C PRO A 41 18.92 -17.25 12.07
N ASN A 42 19.47 -18.27 11.40
CA ASN A 42 20.87 -18.30 10.97
C ASN A 42 21.12 -17.50 9.68
N LYS A 43 20.06 -17.10 8.97
CA LYS A 43 20.14 -16.35 7.70
C LYS A 43 19.05 -15.27 7.63
N ALA A 44 19.04 -14.40 8.64
CA ALA A 44 18.18 -13.22 8.66
C ALA A 44 18.52 -12.27 7.51
N ALA A 45 17.51 -11.63 6.93
CA ALA A 45 17.67 -10.75 5.77
C ALA A 45 18.47 -9.49 6.11
N ARG A 46 18.34 -8.96 7.35
CA ARG A 46 19.05 -7.78 7.88
C ARG A 46 19.00 -6.60 6.91
N ILE A 47 17.80 -6.17 6.56
CA ILE A 47 17.58 -5.03 5.66
C ILE A 47 17.60 -3.71 6.43
N SER A 48 18.03 -2.65 5.76
CA SER A 48 17.89 -1.26 6.25
C SER A 48 16.64 -0.59 5.65
N GLU A 49 16.22 0.54 6.22
CA GLU A 49 15.11 1.32 5.64
C GLU A 49 15.44 1.81 4.22
N THR A 50 16.67 2.27 3.96
CA THR A 50 17.12 2.65 2.61
C THR A 50 17.04 1.48 1.62
N GLU A 51 17.40 0.26 2.06
CA GLU A 51 17.27 -0.92 1.21
C GLU A 51 15.79 -1.28 0.94
N MET A 52 14.90 -1.05 1.92
CA MET A 52 13.45 -1.17 1.72
C MET A 52 12.91 -0.12 0.75
N GLU A 53 13.38 1.14 0.80
CA GLU A 53 13.01 2.18 -0.17
C GLU A 53 13.44 1.79 -1.58
N HIS A 54 14.66 1.28 -1.77
CA HIS A 54 15.11 0.73 -3.04
C HIS A 54 14.21 -0.41 -3.53
N PHE A 55 13.85 -1.34 -2.65
CA PHE A 55 12.95 -2.45 -2.97
C PHE A 55 11.55 -1.97 -3.41
N ILE A 56 10.97 -1.01 -2.70
CA ILE A 56 9.68 -0.37 -3.04
C ILE A 56 9.79 0.36 -4.38
N GLY A 57 10.86 1.12 -4.59
CA GLY A 57 11.13 1.81 -5.86
C GLY A 57 11.20 0.83 -7.05
N ILE A 58 11.87 -0.31 -6.87
CA ILE A 58 11.91 -1.37 -7.89
C ILE A 58 10.50 -1.92 -8.15
N LEU A 59 9.70 -2.19 -7.12
CA LEU A 59 8.31 -2.67 -7.29
C LEU A 59 7.48 -1.69 -8.13
N LEU A 60 7.58 -0.38 -7.85
CA LEU A 60 6.91 0.66 -8.64
C LEU A 60 7.37 0.65 -10.09
N MET A 61 8.69 0.55 -10.33
CA MET A 61 9.26 0.48 -11.68
C MET A 61 8.80 -0.77 -12.43
N THR A 62 8.65 -1.91 -11.76
CA THR A 62 8.09 -3.13 -12.38
C THR A 62 6.60 -3.01 -12.73
N GLY A 63 5.89 -2.03 -12.16
CA GLY A 63 4.54 -1.68 -12.58
C GLY A 63 4.49 -0.87 -13.88
N ILE A 64 5.56 -0.12 -14.17
CA ILE A 64 5.71 0.70 -15.39
C ILE A 64 6.21 -0.18 -16.55
N TYR A 65 7.24 -0.97 -16.31
CA TYR A 65 7.80 -1.88 -17.30
C TYR A 65 7.12 -3.25 -17.23
N SER A 66 6.46 -3.67 -18.31
CA SER A 66 5.85 -4.99 -18.36
C SER A 66 6.81 -6.01 -18.95
N PHE A 67 7.29 -6.94 -18.13
CA PHE A 67 7.98 -8.14 -18.58
C PHE A 67 7.23 -9.41 -18.15
N PRO A 68 7.30 -10.50 -18.93
CA PRO A 68 6.64 -11.77 -18.57
C PRO A 68 7.16 -12.35 -17.25
N GLU A 69 8.43 -12.09 -16.92
CA GLU A 69 9.06 -12.52 -15.68
C GLU A 69 9.97 -11.44 -15.10
N GLN A 70 9.98 -11.32 -13.78
CA GLN A 70 10.78 -10.31 -13.08
C GLN A 70 12.29 -10.48 -13.31
N ARG A 71 12.79 -11.71 -13.52
CA ARG A 71 14.23 -11.94 -13.76
C ARG A 71 14.77 -11.21 -15.01
N TYR A 72 13.89 -10.83 -15.94
CA TYR A 72 14.29 -10.15 -17.17
C TYR A 72 14.86 -8.75 -16.91
N PHE A 73 14.44 -8.06 -15.83
CA PHE A 73 15.03 -6.78 -15.44
C PHE A 73 16.55 -6.83 -15.21
N TRP A 74 17.10 -8.00 -14.86
CA TRP A 74 18.53 -8.22 -14.59
C TRP A 74 19.23 -9.05 -15.67
N SER A 75 18.52 -9.49 -16.72
CA SER A 75 19.10 -10.32 -17.77
C SER A 75 19.89 -9.46 -18.76
N ASN A 76 21.05 -9.94 -19.24
CA ASN A 76 21.94 -9.14 -20.10
C ASN A 76 21.25 -8.55 -21.35
N SER A 77 20.32 -9.28 -21.97
CA SER A 77 19.61 -8.85 -23.19
C SER A 77 18.46 -7.88 -22.95
N THR A 78 17.93 -7.81 -21.72
CA THR A 78 16.72 -7.04 -21.37
C THR A 78 16.95 -6.16 -20.14
N ARG A 79 18.22 -5.88 -19.83
CA ARG A 79 18.65 -5.22 -18.60
C ARG A 79 18.04 -3.83 -18.52
N VAL A 80 17.40 -3.54 -17.39
CA VAL A 80 16.93 -2.19 -17.08
C VAL A 80 17.85 -1.59 -16.05
N GLU A 81 18.76 -0.71 -16.50
CA GLU A 81 19.86 -0.23 -15.65
C GLU A 81 19.35 0.44 -14.38
N SER A 82 18.26 1.20 -14.46
CA SER A 82 17.63 1.87 -13.30
C SER A 82 17.07 0.91 -12.24
N ILE A 83 16.94 -0.39 -12.55
CA ILE A 83 16.56 -1.45 -11.61
C ILE A 83 17.80 -2.28 -11.24
N SER A 84 18.54 -2.74 -12.24
CA SER A 84 19.63 -3.70 -12.03
C SER A 84 20.86 -3.12 -11.34
N SER A 85 21.08 -1.80 -11.42
CA SER A 85 22.16 -1.12 -10.71
C SER A 85 21.84 -0.84 -9.23
N VAL A 86 20.55 -0.79 -8.87
CA VAL A 86 20.08 -0.44 -7.52
C VAL A 86 20.15 -1.63 -6.57
N MET A 87 19.72 -2.81 -7.03
CA MET A 87 19.70 -4.03 -6.23
C MET A 87 19.95 -5.24 -7.12
N THR A 88 20.66 -6.25 -6.63
CA THR A 88 20.85 -7.50 -7.38
C THR A 88 19.53 -8.29 -7.46
N ARG A 89 19.38 -9.09 -8.52
CA ARG A 89 18.21 -9.98 -8.69
C ARG A 89 17.97 -10.84 -7.46
N ASP A 90 19.02 -11.48 -6.95
CA ASP A 90 18.90 -12.45 -5.87
C ASP A 90 18.52 -11.78 -4.56
N ARG A 91 19.03 -10.56 -4.31
CA ARG A 91 18.61 -9.76 -3.16
C ARG A 91 17.16 -9.31 -3.25
N PHE A 92 16.73 -8.84 -4.43
CA PHE A 92 15.32 -8.50 -4.67
C PHE A 92 14.39 -9.70 -4.42
N LEU A 93 14.75 -10.88 -4.93
CA LEU A 93 13.97 -12.11 -4.73
C LEU A 93 13.97 -12.56 -3.26
N GLU A 94 15.08 -12.38 -2.53
CA GLU A 94 15.16 -12.63 -1.09
C GLU A 94 14.22 -11.71 -0.30
N LEU A 95 14.24 -10.40 -0.55
CA LEU A 95 13.34 -9.45 0.10
C LEU A 95 11.89 -9.76 -0.22
N LYS A 96 11.57 -10.03 -1.48
CA LYS A 96 10.22 -10.41 -1.91
C LYS A 96 9.72 -11.67 -1.18
N LYS A 97 10.60 -12.64 -0.93
CA LYS A 97 10.26 -13.87 -0.19
C LYS A 97 9.89 -13.58 1.27
N TYR A 98 10.54 -12.61 1.90
CA TYR A 98 10.32 -12.27 3.31
C TYR A 98 9.36 -11.09 3.53
N LEU A 99 8.80 -10.50 2.47
CA LEU A 99 7.89 -9.36 2.60
C LEU A 99 6.73 -9.69 3.56
N HIS A 100 6.65 -8.93 4.64
CA HIS A 100 5.67 -9.13 5.70
C HIS A 100 5.29 -7.79 6.34
N VAL A 101 4.08 -7.71 6.90
CA VAL A 101 3.50 -6.45 7.39
C VAL A 101 3.05 -6.55 8.86
N THR A 102 2.96 -7.76 9.42
CA THR A 102 2.51 -8.00 10.79
C THR A 102 3.28 -9.16 11.41
N ASP A 103 3.40 -9.23 12.73
CA ASP A 103 4.00 -10.39 13.37
C ASP A 103 3.08 -11.61 13.25
N ASN A 104 3.63 -12.77 12.85
CA ASN A 104 2.88 -14.02 12.81
C ASN A 104 2.50 -14.53 14.20
N SER A 105 3.26 -14.19 15.24
CA SER A 105 3.07 -14.70 16.60
C SER A 105 1.76 -14.22 17.23
N ILE A 106 1.26 -13.06 16.79
CA ILE A 106 0.04 -12.42 17.30
C ILE A 106 -1.20 -12.74 16.45
N GLN A 107 -1.07 -13.60 15.43
CA GLN A 107 -2.19 -13.91 14.56
C GLN A 107 -3.26 -14.71 15.32
N GLN A 108 -4.47 -14.17 15.36
CA GLN A 108 -5.63 -14.85 15.94
C GLN A 108 -6.00 -16.12 15.18
N ASN A 109 -6.64 -17.06 15.88
CA ASN A 109 -7.19 -18.25 15.26
C ASN A 109 -8.37 -17.86 14.34
N ARG A 110 -8.54 -18.57 13.22
CA ARG A 110 -9.63 -18.36 12.27
C ARG A 110 -11.02 -18.58 12.87
N THR A 111 -11.10 -19.31 13.99
CA THR A 111 -12.35 -19.56 14.73
C THR A 111 -12.67 -18.47 15.74
N ASP A 112 -11.77 -17.51 15.97
CA ASP A 112 -12.02 -16.38 16.87
C ASP A 112 -13.12 -15.49 16.29
N ALA A 113 -14.05 -15.05 17.14
CA ALA A 113 -15.13 -14.14 16.75
C ALA A 113 -14.58 -12.80 16.23
N ASN A 114 -13.41 -12.38 16.71
CA ASN A 114 -12.75 -11.14 16.32
C ASN A 114 -11.71 -11.32 15.21
N PHE A 115 -11.66 -12.49 14.55
CA PHE A 115 -10.68 -12.79 13.51
C PHE A 115 -10.71 -11.79 12.36
N ASP A 116 -9.68 -10.93 12.28
CA ASP A 116 -9.50 -10.03 11.14
C ASP A 116 -8.90 -10.77 9.94
N ARG A 117 -9.72 -11.00 8.92
CA ARG A 117 -9.30 -11.63 7.65
C ARG A 117 -8.21 -10.87 6.92
N ALA A 118 -8.09 -9.56 7.12
CA ALA A 118 -7.04 -8.74 6.53
C ALA A 118 -5.85 -8.48 7.47
N HIS A 119 -5.78 -9.16 8.63
CA HIS A 119 -4.74 -8.97 9.64
C HIS A 119 -3.32 -8.93 9.06
N LYS A 120 -3.04 -9.74 8.03
CA LYS A 120 -1.73 -9.82 7.36
C LYS A 120 -1.28 -8.56 6.63
N VAL A 121 -2.20 -7.65 6.33
CA VAL A 121 -1.92 -6.39 5.64
C VAL A 121 -2.48 -5.17 6.39
N ARG A 122 -3.29 -5.40 7.44
CA ARG A 122 -4.01 -4.38 8.20
C ARG A 122 -3.12 -3.22 8.67
N PRO A 123 -1.92 -3.44 9.22
CA PRO A 123 -1.10 -2.33 9.69
C PRO A 123 -0.74 -1.33 8.57
N LEU A 124 -0.39 -1.83 7.38
CA LEU A 124 -0.11 -0.99 6.22
C LEU A 124 -1.37 -0.32 5.67
N LEU A 125 -2.49 -1.06 5.59
CA LEU A 125 -3.76 -0.48 5.14
C LEU A 125 -4.21 0.68 6.04
N ASN A 126 -4.04 0.56 7.36
CA ASN A 126 -4.40 1.63 8.29
C ASN A 126 -3.56 2.88 8.06
N ILE A 127 -2.23 2.72 7.88
CA ILE A 127 -1.34 3.85 7.56
C ILE A 127 -1.81 4.57 6.29
N ILE A 128 -1.98 3.81 5.20
CA ILE A 128 -2.37 4.39 3.90
C ILE A 128 -3.74 5.05 3.98
N LYS A 129 -4.70 4.43 4.68
CA LYS A 129 -6.04 4.98 4.87
C LYS A 129 -6.02 6.31 5.60
N GLU A 130 -5.29 6.40 6.72
CA GLU A 130 -5.19 7.65 7.47
C GLU A 130 -4.50 8.75 6.66
N ASN A 131 -3.46 8.40 5.90
CA ASN A 131 -2.81 9.34 4.99
C ASN A 131 -3.78 9.86 3.91
N PHE A 132 -4.56 8.98 3.26
CA PHE A 132 -5.52 9.38 2.22
C PHE A 132 -6.59 10.32 2.76
N ARG A 133 -7.02 10.12 4.01
CA ARG A 133 -8.00 10.98 4.67
C ARG A 133 -7.50 12.41 4.89
N THR A 134 -6.19 12.63 4.90
CA THR A 134 -5.59 13.97 4.99
C THR A 134 -5.63 14.75 3.68
N ILE A 135 -5.88 14.08 2.55
CA ILE A 135 -5.94 14.75 1.24
C ILE A 135 -7.19 15.65 1.20
N PRO A 136 -7.03 16.95 0.88
CA PRO A 136 -8.17 17.85 0.69
C PRO A 136 -9.15 17.29 -0.35
N LYS A 137 -10.41 17.16 0.04
CA LYS A 137 -11.46 16.59 -0.81
C LYS A 137 -11.96 17.64 -1.80
N GLU A 138 -12.23 17.20 -3.03
CA GLU A 138 -12.89 18.00 -4.05
C GLU A 138 -14.40 18.10 -3.83
N GLU A 139 -15.06 19.04 -4.52
CA GLU A 139 -16.50 19.31 -4.37
C GLU A 139 -17.39 18.13 -4.79
N LYS A 140 -16.93 17.33 -5.76
CA LYS A 140 -17.69 16.21 -6.33
C LYS A 140 -16.96 14.91 -6.08
N LEU A 141 -17.57 14.06 -5.27
CA LEU A 141 -17.03 12.76 -4.88
C LEU A 141 -17.92 11.63 -5.40
N SER A 142 -17.30 10.51 -5.77
CA SER A 142 -18.00 9.29 -6.15
C SER A 142 -17.53 8.13 -5.27
N VAL A 143 -18.46 7.29 -4.86
CA VAL A 143 -18.17 6.00 -4.24
C VAL A 143 -18.35 4.92 -5.30
N ASP A 144 -17.32 4.11 -5.50
CA ASP A 144 -17.33 3.00 -6.45
C ASP A 144 -16.54 1.83 -5.86
N GLU A 145 -16.77 0.63 -6.40
CA GLU A 145 -16.04 -0.57 -6.05
C GLU A 145 -14.83 -0.74 -6.97
N GLN A 146 -13.67 -0.99 -6.37
CA GLN A 146 -12.46 -1.35 -7.09
C GLN A 146 -12.05 -2.78 -6.76
N ILE A 147 -12.10 -3.65 -7.77
CA ILE A 147 -11.53 -4.98 -7.68
C ILE A 147 -10.03 -4.86 -7.90
N ILE A 148 -9.24 -5.43 -6.98
CA ILE A 148 -7.80 -5.65 -7.19
C ILE A 148 -7.65 -7.07 -7.72
N PRO A 149 -7.60 -7.27 -9.04
CA PRO A 149 -7.49 -8.61 -9.60
C PRO A 149 -6.14 -9.20 -9.23
N PHE A 150 -6.15 -10.46 -8.81
CA PHE A 150 -4.92 -11.25 -8.65
C PHE A 150 -4.14 -11.37 -9.99
N LYS A 151 -4.81 -11.08 -11.13
CA LYS A 151 -4.24 -10.91 -12.46
C LYS A 151 -4.79 -9.64 -13.12
N ALA A 152 -4.13 -8.51 -12.87
CA ALA A 152 -4.12 -7.20 -13.58
C ALA A 152 -5.45 -6.48 -13.93
N GLY A 153 -5.49 -5.17 -13.65
CA GLY A 153 -6.51 -4.21 -14.06
C GLY A 153 -7.03 -3.35 -12.90
N GLY A 154 -6.92 -2.02 -12.99
CA GLY A 154 -7.46 -1.08 -12.00
C GLY A 154 -8.01 0.17 -12.67
N LYS A 155 -9.00 0.81 -12.04
CA LYS A 155 -9.50 2.13 -12.44
C LYS A 155 -8.54 3.22 -11.91
N SER A 156 -8.40 4.32 -12.64
CA SER A 156 -7.58 5.48 -12.26
C SER A 156 -8.42 6.54 -11.52
N GLY A 157 -7.82 7.21 -10.53
CA GLY A 157 -8.43 8.31 -9.77
C GLY A 157 -7.69 8.59 -8.46
N ILE A 158 -8.01 9.69 -7.78
CA ILE A 158 -7.51 9.98 -6.43
C ILE A 158 -8.40 9.27 -5.42
N CYS A 159 -7.79 8.48 -4.54
CA CYS A 159 -8.49 7.78 -3.47
C CYS A 159 -8.38 8.59 -2.16
N TYR A 160 -9.53 8.94 -1.58
CA TYR A 160 -9.61 9.73 -0.33
C TYR A 160 -9.89 8.87 0.92
N ASP A 161 -10.57 7.74 0.75
CA ASP A 161 -10.83 6.74 1.78
C ASP A 161 -11.21 5.42 1.09
N PHE A 162 -11.04 4.30 1.78
CA PHE A 162 -11.41 2.98 1.28
C PHE A 162 -11.83 2.04 2.42
N ILE A 163 -12.62 1.03 2.06
CA ILE A 163 -12.93 -0.10 2.92
C ILE A 163 -12.49 -1.37 2.20
N PHE A 164 -11.64 -2.17 2.86
CA PHE A 164 -11.18 -3.43 2.29
C PHE A 164 -12.21 -4.53 2.56
N TYR A 165 -12.87 -5.01 1.50
CA TYR A 165 -13.89 -6.04 1.60
C TYR A 165 -13.26 -7.41 1.91
N THR A 166 -13.80 -8.12 2.92
CA THR A 166 -13.27 -9.41 3.38
C THR A 166 -14.25 -10.58 3.23
N GLY A 167 -15.35 -10.40 2.50
CA GLY A 167 -16.29 -11.48 2.15
C GLY A 167 -17.39 -11.80 3.17
N LYS A 168 -17.30 -11.31 4.42
CA LYS A 168 -18.40 -11.38 5.39
C LYS A 168 -18.46 -10.05 6.15
N GLY A 169 -19.57 -9.34 6.02
CA GLY A 169 -19.83 -8.12 6.79
C GLY A 169 -20.25 -8.46 8.21
N ASN A 170 -19.77 -7.70 9.19
CA ASN A 170 -20.39 -7.63 10.51
C ASN A 170 -21.78 -6.96 10.39
N GLN A 171 -22.57 -7.06 11.47
CA GLN A 171 -23.97 -6.65 11.58
C GLN A 171 -24.29 -5.40 10.75
N GLN A 172 -25.17 -5.56 9.76
CA GLN A 172 -25.61 -4.48 8.91
C GLN A 172 -26.73 -3.71 9.62
N GLN A 173 -26.56 -2.40 9.78
CA GLN A 173 -27.59 -1.56 10.38
C GLN A 173 -28.58 -1.06 9.32
N HIS A 174 -28.06 -0.63 8.17
CA HIS A 174 -28.85 -0.05 7.08
C HIS A 174 -28.73 -0.83 5.76
N GLY A 175 -28.04 -1.97 5.79
CA GLY A 175 -27.75 -2.83 4.64
C GLY A 175 -26.33 -2.61 4.10
N PHE A 176 -25.75 -3.65 3.50
CA PHE A 176 -24.33 -3.67 3.12
C PHE A 176 -23.86 -2.42 2.34
N CYS A 177 -24.53 -2.08 1.24
CA CYS A 177 -24.13 -0.93 0.42
C CYS A 177 -24.28 0.40 1.18
N THR A 178 -25.39 0.57 1.90
CA THR A 178 -25.67 1.79 2.68
C THR A 178 -24.62 2.01 3.75
N ASP A 179 -24.28 0.97 4.52
CA ASP A 179 -23.30 1.05 5.60
C ASP A 179 -21.89 1.37 5.05
N ILE A 180 -21.53 0.83 3.88
CA ILE A 180 -20.25 1.15 3.21
C ILE A 180 -20.22 2.62 2.80
N VAL A 181 -21.28 3.13 2.14
CA VAL A 181 -21.35 4.53 1.71
C VAL A 181 -21.29 5.46 2.92
N LEU A 182 -22.06 5.18 3.96
CA LEU A 182 -22.08 5.99 5.18
C LEU A 182 -20.70 6.06 5.82
N ASN A 183 -20.03 4.91 6.00
CA ASN A 183 -18.70 4.84 6.61
C ASN A 183 -17.63 5.61 5.82
N VAL A 184 -17.65 5.54 4.49
CA VAL A 184 -16.70 6.29 3.64
C VAL A 184 -17.00 7.79 3.68
N CYS A 185 -18.28 8.17 3.73
CA CYS A 185 -18.72 9.55 3.79
C CYS A 185 -18.52 10.22 5.16
N GLU A 186 -18.19 9.50 6.24
CA GLU A 186 -17.90 10.09 7.56
C GLU A 186 -16.78 11.13 7.52
N THR A 187 -15.86 10.99 6.56
CA THR A 187 -14.71 11.88 6.39
C THR A 187 -14.97 13.07 5.47
N VAL A 188 -16.18 13.16 4.90
CA VAL A 188 -16.61 14.29 4.07
C VAL A 188 -17.03 15.44 4.98
N PRO A 189 -16.54 16.68 4.77
CA PRO A 189 -16.92 17.81 5.60
C PRO A 189 -18.44 18.02 5.64
N ARG A 190 -19.01 18.03 6.85
CA ARG A 190 -20.43 18.29 7.03
C ARG A 190 -20.74 19.74 6.69
N PHE A 191 -21.92 19.96 6.12
CA PHE A 191 -22.43 21.30 5.78
C PHE A 191 -21.61 22.07 4.72
N ALA A 192 -20.67 21.41 4.05
CA ALA A 192 -19.95 21.93 2.88
C ALA A 192 -20.58 21.42 1.57
N ASN A 193 -21.92 21.41 1.50
CA ASN A 193 -22.62 20.92 0.31
C ASN A 193 -22.56 21.97 -0.79
N HIS A 194 -22.03 21.60 -1.95
CA HIS A 194 -22.03 22.42 -3.16
C HIS A 194 -23.32 22.16 -3.95
N LYS A 195 -23.99 23.22 -4.41
CA LYS A 195 -25.23 23.14 -5.22
C LYS A 195 -24.92 22.86 -6.69
#